data_AF-A0A3M2TZH9-F1
#
_entry.id   AF-A0A3M2TZH9-F1
#
_cell.length_a   1.000
_cell.length_b   1.000
_cell.length_c   1.000
_cell.angle_alpha   90.00
_cell.angle_beta   90.00
_cell.angle_gamma   90.00
#
_symmetry.space_group_name_H-M   'P 1'
#
loop_
_entity.id
_entity.type
_entity.pdbx_description
1 polymer ?
#
loop_
_entity_poly.entity_id
_entity_poly.type
_entity_poly.pdbx_seq_one_letter_code
_entity_poly.pdbx_strand_id
1 'polypeptide(L)'
;YLLPLIEGCTVNTKLGMVKTDHILFIASGAFHLSKPSDLVPELQGRLPIRVELKALSPQDFERILTEPHASLTEQYRELLKTEGLKIEFKPDGIKRLAEIAWQVNEKTENIGARRLHTLLERLLEEVSFSAGDLAISPDAAPIEIDADY
;
A
#
# COMPACT_ATOMS: atom_id res chain seq x y z
N TYR A 1 -27.82 -5.11 7.00
CA TYR A 1 -28.21 -6.13 6.00
C TYR A 1 -27.70 -5.69 4.64
N LEU A 2 -26.69 -6.38 4.09
CA LEU A 2 -26.09 -6.08 2.77
C LEU A 2 -26.86 -6.71 1.60
N LEU A 3 -27.67 -7.73 1.89
CA LEU A 3 -28.32 -8.55 0.87
C LEU A 3 -29.19 -7.75 -0.12
N PRO A 4 -30.06 -6.81 0.29
CA PRO A 4 -30.86 -6.04 -0.67
C PRO A 4 -30.04 -5.20 -1.65
N LEU A 5 -28.85 -4.74 -1.22
CA LEU A 5 -27.97 -3.96 -2.09
C LEU A 5 -27.37 -4.84 -3.20
N ILE A 6 -26.94 -6.05 -2.83
CA ILE A 6 -26.31 -6.99 -3.76
C ILE A 6 -27.35 -7.68 -4.66
N GLU A 7 -28.57 -7.88 -4.18
CA GLU A 7 -29.66 -8.46 -4.97
C GLU A 7 -30.30 -7.48 -5.96
N GLY A 8 -30.13 -6.17 -5.73
CA GLY A 8 -30.77 -5.12 -6.51
C GLY A 8 -31.90 -4.46 -5.72
N CYS A 9 -31.70 -3.21 -5.33
CA CYS A 9 -32.74 -2.38 -4.74
C CYS A 9 -32.63 -0.95 -5.23
N THR A 10 -33.65 -0.14 -4.92
CA THR A 10 -33.61 1.30 -5.18
C THR A 10 -33.35 2.06 -3.89
N VAL A 11 -32.25 2.80 -3.85
CA VAL A 11 -31.85 3.64 -2.72
C VAL A 11 -32.12 5.10 -3.05
N ASN A 12 -32.84 5.80 -2.18
CA ASN A 12 -33.05 7.23 -2.32
C ASN A 12 -31.81 7.99 -1.84
N THR A 13 -31.28 8.88 -2.67
CA THR A 13 -30.12 9.72 -2.36
C THR A 13 -30.46 11.20 -2.56
N LYS A 14 -29.60 12.10 -2.08
CA LYS A 14 -29.75 13.54 -2.33
C LYS A 14 -29.75 13.93 -3.82
N LEU A 15 -29.25 13.04 -4.69
CA LEU A 15 -29.17 13.25 -6.15
C LEU A 15 -30.31 12.54 -6.90
N GLY A 16 -31.24 11.91 -6.18
CA GLY A 16 -32.32 11.10 -6.74
C GLY A 16 -32.16 9.61 -6.44
N MET A 17 -32.96 8.80 -7.14
CA MET A 17 -33.06 7.36 -6.94
C MET A 17 -31.92 6.62 -7.64
N VAL A 18 -31.21 5.75 -6.92
CA VAL A 18 -30.13 4.90 -7.45
C VAL A 18 -30.56 3.45 -7.40
N LYS A 19 -30.46 2.73 -8.52
CA LYS A 19 -30.68 1.28 -8.60
C LYS A 19 -29.37 0.53 -8.47
N THR A 20 -29.31 -0.52 -7.65
CA THR A 20 -28.08 -1.27 -7.38
C THR A 20 -27.88 -2.51 -8.25
N ASP A 21 -28.83 -2.84 -9.14
CA ASP A 21 -28.89 -4.05 -9.97
C ASP A 21 -27.62 -4.36 -10.78
N HIS A 22 -26.88 -3.31 -11.16
CA HIS A 22 -25.67 -3.42 -12.01
C HIS A 22 -24.41 -2.87 -11.33
N ILE A 23 -24.44 -2.67 -10.01
CA ILE A 23 -23.24 -2.28 -9.26
C ILE A 23 -22.35 -3.52 -9.12
N LEU A 24 -21.07 -3.38 -9.48
CA LEU A 24 -20.07 -4.40 -9.18
C LEU A 24 -19.72 -4.36 -7.70
N PHE A 25 -19.92 -5.48 -7.02
CA PHE A 25 -19.52 -5.66 -5.63
C PHE A 25 -18.23 -6.46 -5.55
N ILE A 26 -17.25 -5.94 -4.80
CA ILE A 26 -16.01 -6.64 -4.46
C ILE A 26 -15.98 -6.79 -2.94
N ALA A 27 -16.02 -8.03 -2.46
CA ALA A 27 -15.88 -8.37 -1.05
C ALA A 27 -14.49 -8.96 -0.82
N SER A 28 -13.78 -8.46 0.20
CA SER A 28 -12.47 -8.95 0.60
C SER A 28 -12.49 -9.37 2.07
N GLY A 29 -11.76 -10.43 2.41
CA GLY A 29 -11.61 -10.89 3.79
C GLY A 29 -10.42 -11.82 3.94
N ALA A 30 -9.85 -11.88 5.15
CA ALA A 30 -8.73 -12.78 5.44
C ALA A 30 -9.17 -14.24 5.66
N PHE A 31 -10.43 -14.47 6.07
CA PHE A 31 -11.01 -15.80 6.24
C PHE A 31 -10.15 -16.77 7.09
N HIS A 32 -9.42 -16.24 8.09
CA HIS A 32 -8.57 -17.06 8.99
C HIS A 32 -9.40 -17.93 9.97
N LEU A 33 -10.53 -17.39 10.44
CA LEU A 33 -11.41 -18.02 11.44
C LEU A 33 -12.76 -18.46 10.86
N SER A 34 -13.04 -18.13 9.62
CA SER A 34 -14.28 -18.45 8.91
C SER A 34 -13.98 -18.73 7.45
N LYS A 35 -14.84 -19.47 6.78
CA LYS A 35 -14.73 -19.79 5.35
C LYS A 35 -15.81 -19.07 4.56
N PRO A 36 -15.62 -18.82 3.25
CA PRO A 36 -16.69 -18.30 2.40
C PRO A 36 -17.98 -19.15 2.43
N SER A 37 -17.88 -20.45 2.74
CA SER A 37 -19.01 -21.36 2.93
C SER A 37 -19.88 -21.05 4.16
N ASP A 38 -19.35 -20.28 5.11
CA ASP A 38 -20.03 -19.94 6.37
C ASP A 38 -20.93 -18.70 6.21
N LEU A 39 -20.89 -18.06 5.04
CA LEU A 39 -21.80 -16.98 4.68
C LEU A 39 -23.22 -17.52 4.45
N VAL A 40 -24.24 -16.68 4.61
CA VAL A 40 -25.62 -17.09 4.29
C VAL A 40 -25.75 -17.50 2.80
N PRO A 41 -26.55 -18.52 2.46
CA PRO A 41 -26.62 -19.07 1.10
C PRO A 41 -26.87 -18.03 0.01
N GLU A 42 -27.69 -17.01 0.30
CA GLU A 42 -28.05 -15.95 -0.63
C GLU A 42 -26.83 -15.09 -1.01
N LEU A 43 -25.96 -14.78 -0.04
CA LEU A 43 -24.71 -14.05 -0.30
C LEU A 43 -23.71 -14.90 -1.07
N GLN A 44 -23.65 -16.20 -0.80
CA GLN A 44 -22.78 -17.11 -1.55
C GLN A 44 -23.17 -17.16 -3.04
N GLY A 45 -24.47 -17.19 -3.33
CA GLY A 45 -24.99 -17.18 -4.71
C GLY A 45 -24.70 -15.88 -5.46
N ARG A 46 -24.54 -14.76 -4.74
CA ARG A 46 -24.23 -13.44 -5.32
C ARG A 46 -22.74 -13.12 -5.41
N LEU A 47 -21.87 -13.98 -4.90
CA LEU A 47 -20.41 -13.89 -5.01
C LEU A 47 -19.84 -15.07 -5.81
N PRO A 48 -20.18 -15.19 -7.11
CA PRO A 48 -19.82 -16.36 -7.92
C PRO A 48 -18.34 -16.42 -8.29
N ILE A 49 -17.69 -15.27 -8.45
CA ILE A 49 -16.26 -15.18 -8.77
C ILE A 49 -15.49 -15.15 -7.47
N ARG A 50 -14.57 -16.11 -7.30
CA ARG A 50 -13.72 -16.23 -6.13
C ARG A 50 -12.26 -16.26 -6.59
N VAL A 51 -11.43 -15.48 -5.91
CA VAL A 51 -9.99 -15.41 -6.15
C VAL A 51 -9.28 -15.33 -4.81
N GLU A 52 -8.16 -16.02 -4.71
CA GLU A 52 -7.30 -16.00 -3.55
C GLU A 52 -6.00 -15.27 -3.89
N LEU A 53 -5.63 -14.30 -3.04
CA LEU A 53 -4.40 -13.54 -3.21
C LEU A 53 -3.30 -14.17 -2.36
N LYS A 54 -2.09 -14.24 -2.92
CA LYS A 54 -0.92 -14.78 -2.22
C LYS A 54 -0.32 -13.73 -1.30
N ALA A 55 0.31 -14.19 -0.22
CA ALA A 55 1.16 -13.34 0.61
C ALA A 55 2.34 -12.79 -0.20
N LEU A 56 2.79 -11.60 0.17
CA LEU A 56 3.89 -10.90 -0.49
C LEU A 56 5.23 -11.37 0.06
N SER A 57 6.17 -11.64 -0.85
CA SER A 57 7.57 -11.96 -0.55
C SER A 57 8.42 -10.68 -0.39
N PRO A 58 9.64 -10.78 0.16
CA PRO A 58 10.59 -9.66 0.13
C PRO A 58 10.82 -9.12 -1.29
N GLN A 59 10.88 -10.01 -2.29
CA GLN A 59 11.05 -9.61 -3.68
C GLN A 59 9.84 -8.83 -4.19
N ASP A 60 8.62 -9.19 -3.78
CA ASP A 60 7.43 -8.41 -4.11
C ASP A 60 7.47 -7.00 -3.49
N PHE A 61 8.04 -6.86 -2.29
CA PHE A 61 8.25 -5.56 -1.66
C PHE A 61 9.27 -4.69 -2.43
N GLU A 62 10.38 -5.26 -2.88
CA GLU A 62 11.35 -4.55 -3.74
C GLU A 62 10.66 -3.99 -5.00
N ARG A 63 9.81 -4.82 -5.63
CA ARG A 63 9.04 -4.42 -6.81
C ARG A 63 8.02 -3.34 -6.47
N ILE A 64 7.27 -3.48 -5.37
CA ILE A 64 6.30 -2.46 -4.91
C ILE A 64 6.98 -1.11 -4.66
N LEU A 65 8.22 -1.13 -4.18
CA LEU A 65 8.99 0.08 -3.92
C LEU A 65 9.46 0.79 -5.19
N THR A 66 9.48 0.14 -6.36
CA THR A 66 10.17 0.66 -7.54
C THR A 66 9.37 0.62 -8.85
N GLU A 67 8.55 -0.40 -9.08
CA GLU A 67 7.87 -0.63 -10.35
C GLU A 67 6.51 0.08 -10.49
N PRO A 68 5.63 0.13 -9.46
CA PRO A 68 4.36 0.84 -9.57
C PRO A 68 4.57 2.32 -9.88
N HIS A 69 3.71 2.88 -10.72
CA HIS A 69 3.62 4.34 -10.88
C HIS A 69 3.26 4.98 -9.53
N ALA A 70 3.95 6.07 -9.19
CA ALA A 70 3.87 6.69 -7.88
C ALA A 70 4.20 5.68 -6.76
N SER A 71 5.26 4.89 -6.93
CA SER A 71 5.80 4.06 -5.86
C SER A 71 6.28 4.92 -4.68
N LEU A 72 6.46 4.33 -3.50
CA LEU A 72 6.85 5.09 -2.32
C LEU A 72 8.19 5.80 -2.50
N THR A 73 9.17 5.13 -3.12
CA THR A 73 10.47 5.76 -3.41
C THR A 73 10.34 6.92 -4.38
N GLU A 74 9.49 6.81 -5.41
CA GLU A 74 9.19 7.89 -6.35
C GLU A 74 8.51 9.07 -5.65
N GLN A 75 7.50 8.80 -4.81
CA GLN A 75 6.79 9.82 -4.04
C GLN A 75 7.75 10.60 -3.12
N TYR A 76 8.58 9.91 -2.34
CA TYR A 76 9.53 10.58 -1.44
C TYR A 76 10.62 11.35 -2.19
N ARG A 77 11.09 10.82 -3.32
CA ARG A 77 12.05 11.53 -4.17
C ARG A 77 11.49 12.84 -4.71
N GLU A 78 10.26 12.83 -5.23
CA GLU A 78 9.65 14.07 -5.73
C GLU A 78 9.23 15.00 -4.60
N LEU A 79 8.80 14.49 -3.44
CA LEU A 79 8.47 15.30 -2.28
C LEU A 79 9.69 16.06 -1.74
N LEU A 80 10.82 15.39 -1.53
CA LEU A 80 12.03 16.08 -1.02
C LEU A 80 12.64 17.02 -2.05
N LYS A 81 12.45 16.73 -3.34
CA LYS A 81 12.88 17.60 -4.42
C LYS A 81 12.14 18.93 -4.44
N THR A 82 10.91 19.03 -3.93
CA THR A 82 10.24 20.34 -3.78
C THR A 82 10.93 21.22 -2.75
N GLU A 83 11.62 20.62 -1.78
CA GLU A 83 12.46 21.30 -0.80
C GLU A 83 13.91 21.50 -1.30
N GLY A 84 14.21 21.18 -2.57
CA GLY A 84 15.55 21.29 -3.14
C GLY A 84 16.49 20.14 -2.80
N LEU A 85 16.03 19.11 -2.08
CA LEU A 85 16.81 17.91 -1.79
C LEU A 85 16.63 16.81 -2.85
N LYS A 86 17.74 16.30 -3.36
CA LYS A 86 17.74 15.12 -4.25
C LYS A 86 18.10 13.90 -3.44
N ILE A 87 17.26 12.86 -3.52
CA ILE A 87 17.56 11.55 -2.94
C ILE A 87 17.61 10.49 -4.05
N GLU A 88 18.50 9.51 -3.89
CA GLU A 88 18.65 8.38 -4.80
C GLU A 88 18.67 7.08 -4.00
N PHE A 89 17.64 6.25 -4.19
CA PHE A 89 17.60 4.92 -3.61
C PHE A 89 18.45 3.96 -4.46
N LYS A 90 19.49 3.39 -3.85
CA LYS A 90 20.30 2.37 -4.50
C LYS A 90 19.61 1.00 -4.43
N PRO A 91 19.87 0.08 -5.39
CA PRO A 91 19.21 -1.22 -5.43
C PRO A 91 19.39 -2.06 -4.16
N ASP A 92 20.56 -1.98 -3.53
CA ASP A 92 20.89 -2.65 -2.28
C ASP A 92 20.15 -2.04 -1.08
N GLY A 93 19.99 -0.71 -1.03
CA GLY A 93 19.15 -0.03 -0.04
C GLY A 93 17.67 -0.43 -0.13
N ILE A 94 17.12 -0.49 -1.36
CA ILE A 94 15.74 -0.96 -1.61
C ILE A 94 15.56 -2.41 -1.15
N LYS A 95 16.51 -3.28 -1.49
CA LYS A 95 16.51 -4.67 -1.07
C LYS A 95 16.56 -4.78 0.46
N ARG A 96 17.44 -4.01 1.09
CA ARG A 96 17.59 -4.01 2.55
C ARG A 96 16.30 -3.57 3.25
N LEU A 97 15.67 -2.51 2.76
CA LEU A 97 14.39 -2.01 3.24
C LEU A 97 13.27 -3.06 3.11
N ALA A 98 13.18 -3.73 1.95
CA ALA A 98 12.21 -4.79 1.71
C ALA A 98 12.41 -6.00 2.65
N GLU A 99 13.65 -6.41 2.87
CA GLU A 99 14.00 -7.48 3.82
C GLU A 99 13.61 -7.11 5.26
N ILE A 100 13.92 -5.88 5.71
CA ILE A 100 13.56 -5.41 7.04
C ILE A 100 12.02 -5.38 7.20
N ALA A 101 11.29 -4.87 6.20
CA ALA A 101 9.83 -4.85 6.23
C ALA A 101 9.23 -6.24 6.38
N TRP A 102 9.75 -7.20 5.64
CA TRP A 102 9.33 -8.59 5.73
C TRP A 102 9.67 -9.21 7.09
N GLN A 103 10.89 -9.02 7.59
CA GLN A 103 11.30 -9.52 8.91
C GLN A 103 10.46 -8.95 10.06
N VAL A 104 10.10 -7.67 10.00
CA VAL A 104 9.23 -7.06 11.01
C VAL A 104 7.82 -7.66 10.95
N ASN A 105 7.28 -7.90 9.75
CA ASN A 105 5.99 -8.57 9.59
C ASN A 105 6.00 -10.01 10.15
N GLU A 106 7.09 -10.75 9.99
CA GLU A 106 7.25 -12.11 10.55
C GLU A 106 7.38 -12.11 12.08
N LYS A 107 8.07 -11.11 12.65
CA LYS A 107 8.31 -11.02 14.10
C LYS A 107 7.14 -10.43 14.88
N THR A 108 6.24 -9.72 14.20
CA THR A 108 5.15 -8.97 14.82
C THR A 108 3.84 -9.25 14.08
N GLU A 109 2.90 -8.31 14.10
CA GLU A 109 1.69 -8.42 13.30
C GLU A 109 2.02 -8.17 11.82
N ASN A 110 1.68 -9.15 10.97
CA ASN A 110 1.83 -9.02 9.53
C ASN A 110 0.75 -8.10 8.95
N ILE A 111 1.13 -6.86 8.65
CA ILE A 111 0.27 -5.85 8.02
C ILE A 111 0.50 -5.74 6.51
N GLY A 112 1.24 -6.69 5.92
CA GLY A 112 1.56 -6.74 4.50
C GLY A 112 2.43 -5.56 4.04
N ALA A 113 2.17 -5.08 2.82
CA ALA A 113 2.92 -3.97 2.20
C ALA A 113 2.81 -2.64 2.96
N ARG A 114 1.80 -2.47 3.83
CA ARG A 114 1.65 -1.24 4.65
C ARG A 114 2.86 -0.98 5.54
N ARG A 115 3.62 -2.04 5.88
CA ARG A 115 4.86 -1.93 6.65
C ARG A 115 5.90 -1.03 5.98
N LEU A 116 5.95 -1.02 4.65
CA LEU A 116 6.88 -0.22 3.86
C LEU A 116 6.74 1.28 4.15
N HIS A 117 5.51 1.78 4.32
CA HIS A 117 5.27 3.18 4.65
C HIS A 117 5.94 3.57 5.96
N THR A 118 5.66 2.83 7.03
CA THR A 118 6.18 3.15 8.37
C THR A 118 7.70 3.06 8.45
N LEU A 119 8.32 2.18 7.65
CA LEU A 119 9.77 2.06 7.61
C LEU A 119 10.43 3.17 6.79
N LEU A 120 9.86 3.54 5.64
CA LEU A 120 10.36 4.65 4.83
C LEU A 120 10.22 5.99 5.55
N GLU A 121 9.09 6.22 6.21
CA GLU A 121 8.86 7.44 6.97
C GLU A 121 9.92 7.61 8.07
N ARG A 122 10.21 6.53 8.81
CA ARG A 122 11.25 6.52 9.82
C ARG A 122 12.66 6.65 9.23
N LEU A 123 12.94 6.02 8.10
CA LEU A 123 14.23 6.08 7.42
C LEU A 123 14.56 7.53 6.98
N LEU A 124 13.55 8.23 6.47
CA LEU A 124 13.71 9.58 5.93
C LEU A 124 13.37 10.69 6.92
N GLU A 125 13.06 10.35 8.17
CA GLU A 125 12.65 11.32 9.20
C GLU A 125 13.72 12.40 9.41
N GLU A 126 14.98 11.99 9.58
CA GLU A 126 16.11 12.91 9.79
C GLU A 126 16.37 13.79 8.55
N VAL A 127 16.35 13.19 7.36
CA VAL A 127 16.54 13.92 6.08
C VAL A 127 15.41 14.93 5.86
N SER A 128 14.17 14.51 6.13
CA SER A 128 13.00 15.36 5.97
C SER A 128 12.99 16.51 6.96
N PHE A 129 13.44 16.29 8.20
CA PHE A 129 13.53 17.35 9.21
C PHE A 129 14.62 18.37 8.86
N SER A 130 15.79 17.89 8.42
CA SER A 130 16.92 18.73 8.02
C SER A 130 16.79 19.29 6.60
N ALA A 131 15.70 19.03 5.89
CA ALA A 131 15.54 19.41 4.48
C ALA A 131 15.71 20.90 4.23
N GLY A 132 15.05 21.75 5.05
CA GLY A 132 15.15 23.20 4.91
C GLY A 132 16.57 23.75 5.16
N ASP A 133 17.33 23.10 6.03
CA ASP A 133 18.71 23.50 6.38
C ASP A 133 19.74 22.96 5.37
N LEU A 134 19.49 21.77 4.80
CA LEU A 134 20.37 21.12 3.81
C LEU A 134 20.16 21.66 2.39
N ALA A 135 19.02 22.29 2.10
CA ALA A 135 18.66 22.88 0.80
C ALA A 135 19.49 24.13 0.40
N ILE A 136 20.46 24.55 1.22
CA ILE A 136 21.21 25.80 1.04
C ILE A 136 22.16 25.74 -0.18
N SER A 137 22.46 24.57 -0.73
CA SER A 137 23.34 24.41 -1.91
C SER A 137 22.62 23.78 -3.11
N PRO A 138 22.32 24.55 -4.18
CA PRO A 138 21.61 24.06 -5.37
C PRO A 138 22.37 23.00 -6.20
N ASP A 139 23.67 22.79 -5.92
CA ASP A 139 24.54 21.77 -6.55
C ASP A 139 24.90 20.62 -5.59
N ALA A 140 24.17 20.45 -4.47
CA ALA A 140 24.41 19.32 -3.57
C ALA A 140 24.22 17.98 -4.30
N ALA A 141 25.18 17.08 -4.09
CA ALA A 141 25.09 15.70 -4.56
C ALA A 141 23.82 15.03 -3.99
N PRO A 142 23.19 14.11 -4.74
CA PRO A 142 22.03 13.39 -4.22
C PRO A 142 22.43 12.61 -2.96
N ILE A 143 21.55 12.61 -1.96
CA ILE A 143 21.69 11.76 -0.79
C ILE A 143 21.42 10.32 -1.27
N GLU A 144 22.45 9.49 -1.21
CA GLU A 144 22.36 8.09 -1.60
C GLU A 144 21.84 7.26 -0.42
N ILE A 145 20.74 6.56 -0.64
CA ILE A 145 20.15 5.62 0.31
C ILE A 145 20.56 4.21 -0.13
N ASP A 146 21.70 3.75 0.39
CA ASP A 146 22.26 2.42 0.16
C ASP A 146 21.93 1.46 1.33
N ALA A 147 22.57 0.29 1.39
CA ALA A 147 22.31 -0.67 2.46
C ALA A 147 22.91 -0.30 3.84
N ASP A 148 23.86 0.64 3.89
CA ASP A 148 24.58 1.06 5.10
C ASP A 148 23.98 2.34 5.72
N TYR A 149 23.16 3.07 4.96
CA TYR A 149 22.37 4.23 5.40
C TYR A 149 21.32 3.86 6.47
#